data_AF-A0A964BJW5-F1
#
_entry.id   AF-A0A964BJW5-F1
#
_cell.length_a   1.000
_cell.length_b   1.000
_cell.length_c   1.000
_cell.angle_alpha   90.00
_cell.angle_beta   90.00
_cell.angle_gamma   90.00
#
_symmetry.space_group_name_H-M   'P 1'
#
loop_
_entity.id
_entity.type
_entity.pdbx_description
1 polymer ?
#
loop_
_entity_poly.entity_id
_entity_poly.type
_entity_poly.pdbx_seq_one_letter_code
_entity_poly.pdbx_strand_id
1 'polypeptide(L)'
;MGSGWLAAQIETQRPHLALWIPVLFAVGIAAYFQVAAEPPGWMLAAIATFLAMGLGTLFRIGPTARILLLALMLPLAGFAVA
;
A
#
# COMPACT_ATOMS: atom_id res chain seq x y z
N MET A 1 8.26 -21.57 3.52
CA MET A 1 8.83 -20.24 3.80
C MET A 1 7.75 -19.42 4.46
N GLY A 2 7.78 -19.34 5.80
CA GLY A 2 6.66 -18.83 6.60
C GLY A 2 6.73 -17.33 6.88
N SER A 3 5.63 -16.79 7.40
CA SER A 3 5.48 -15.42 7.91
C SER A 3 6.63 -14.96 8.82
N GLY A 4 7.30 -15.88 9.52
CA GLY A 4 8.46 -15.58 10.37
C GLY A 4 9.69 -15.04 9.61
N TRP A 5 9.95 -15.51 8.39
CA TRP A 5 11.05 -14.96 7.59
C TRP A 5 10.79 -13.49 7.21
N LEU A 6 9.55 -13.20 6.82
CA LEU A 6 9.15 -11.88 6.37
C LEU A 6 9.13 -10.87 7.52
N ALA A 7 8.68 -11.30 8.72
CA ALA A 7 8.79 -10.50 9.93
C ALA A 7 10.24 -10.16 10.29
N ALA A 8 11.18 -11.11 10.13
CA ALA A 8 12.60 -10.87 10.38
C ALA A 8 13.20 -9.84 9.40
N GLN A 9 12.82 -9.90 8.13
CA GLN A 9 13.25 -8.91 7.13
C GLN A 9 12.69 -7.52 7.44
N ILE A 10 11.42 -7.45 7.81
CA ILE A 10 10.77 -6.20 8.21
C ILE A 10 11.49 -5.55 9.40
N GLU A 11 11.82 -6.32 10.44
CA GLU A 11 12.52 -5.78 11.60
C GLU A 11 13.91 -5.27 11.23
N THR A 12 14.65 -6.02 10.41
CA THR A 12 15.98 -5.62 9.91
C THR A 12 15.95 -4.30 9.14
N GLN A 13 14.90 -4.09 8.34
CA GLN A 13 14.77 -2.91 7.47
C GLN A 13 14.01 -1.75 8.10
N ARG A 14 13.49 -1.93 9.33
CA ARG A 14 12.56 -0.98 9.98
C ARG A 14 12.99 0.49 9.92
N PRO A 15 14.27 0.87 10.14
CA PRO A 15 14.72 2.27 10.04
C PRO A 15 14.59 2.86 8.63
N HIS A 16 14.66 2.03 7.60
CA HIS A 16 14.65 2.44 6.19
C HIS A 16 13.27 2.36 5.54
N LEU A 17 12.27 1.74 6.19
CA LEU A 17 10.94 1.53 5.61
C LEU A 17 10.24 2.83 5.21
N ALA A 18 10.48 3.93 5.93
CA ALA A 18 9.91 5.23 5.58
C ALA A 18 10.36 5.73 4.20
N LEU A 19 11.56 5.35 3.75
CA LEU A 19 12.11 5.73 2.44
C LEU A 19 11.36 5.06 1.28
N TRP A 20 10.63 3.97 1.54
CA TRP A 20 9.83 3.28 0.54
C TRP A 20 8.47 3.93 0.29
N ILE A 21 8.03 4.86 1.15
CA ILE A 21 6.75 5.58 0.99
C ILE A 21 6.65 6.27 -0.39
N PRO A 22 7.59 7.17 -0.78
CA PRO A 22 7.52 7.82 -2.09
C PRO A 22 7.65 6.83 -3.25
N VAL A 23 8.45 5.77 -3.08
CA VAL A 23 8.65 4.74 -4.12
C VAL A 23 7.35 4.00 -4.40
N LEU A 24 6.70 3.46 -3.35
CA LEU A 24 5.46 2.71 -3.50
C LEU A 24 4.31 3.57 -4.02
N PHE A 25 4.24 4.83 -3.56
CA PHE A 25 3.27 5.79 -4.07
C PHE A 25 3.48 6.07 -5.57
N ALA A 26 4.73 6.33 -5.99
CA ALA A 26 5.08 6.57 -7.39
C ALA A 26 4.81 5.35 -8.29
N VAL A 27 4.97 4.12 -7.79
CA VAL A 27 4.58 2.90 -8.51
C VAL A 27 3.10 2.89 -8.86
N GLY A 28 2.24 3.33 -7.93
CA GLY A 28 0.81 3.49 -8.17
C GLY A 28 0.49 4.48 -9.29
N ILE A 29 1.13 5.65 -9.24
CA ILE A 29 0.99 6.67 -10.28
C ILE A 29 1.46 6.14 -11.63
N ALA A 30 2.64 5.50 -11.67
CA ALA A 30 3.15 4.92 -12.89
C ALA A 30 2.20 3.86 -13.46
N ALA A 31 1.57 3.04 -12.59
CA ALA A 31 0.59 2.06 -13.01
C ALA A 31 -0.67 2.71 -13.61
N TYR A 32 -1.16 3.81 -13.04
CA TYR A 32 -2.32 4.56 -13.57
C TYR A 32 -2.09 4.97 -15.02
N PHE A 33 -0.95 5.61 -15.31
CA PHE A 33 -0.61 6.08 -16.66
C PHE A 33 -0.27 4.96 -17.66
N GLN A 34 -0.10 3.72 -17.21
CA GLN A 34 0.09 2.56 -18.09
C GLN A 34 -1.24 1.89 -18.48
N VAL A 35 -2.35 2.26 -17.83
CA VAL A 35 -3.67 1.72 -18.20
C VAL A 35 -4.11 2.34 -19.52
N ALA A 36 -4.51 1.51 -20.48
CA ALA A 36 -4.89 1.94 -21.83
C ALA A 36 -6.20 2.75 -21.88
N ALA A 37 -7.00 2.71 -20.82
CA ALA A 37 -8.28 3.39 -20.73
C ALA A 37 -8.48 3.91 -19.30
N GLU A 38 -9.30 4.95 -19.17
CA GLU A 38 -9.61 5.54 -17.88
C GLU A 38 -10.21 4.49 -16.93
N PRO A 39 -9.69 4.34 -15.69
CA PRO A 39 -10.27 3.43 -14.71
C PRO A 39 -11.72 3.82 -14.41
N PRO A 40 -12.66 2.85 -14.40
CA PRO A 40 -14.06 3.16 -14.16
C PRO A 40 -14.26 3.63 -12.70
N GLY A 41 -15.20 4.56 -12.49
CA GLY A 41 -15.43 5.16 -11.17
C GLY A 41 -15.77 4.18 -10.05
N TRP A 42 -16.40 3.03 -10.35
CA TRP A 42 -16.67 1.99 -9.35
C TRP A 42 -15.38 1.34 -8.83
N MET A 43 -14.34 1.22 -9.67
CA MET A 43 -13.04 0.68 -9.28
C MET A 43 -12.33 1.67 -8.35
N LEU A 44 -12.36 2.96 -8.69
CA LEU A 44 -11.82 4.02 -7.82
C LEU A 44 -12.55 4.07 -6.47
N ALA A 45 -13.88 3.93 -6.47
CA ALA A 45 -14.67 3.85 -5.24
C ALA A 45 -14.33 2.61 -4.39
N ALA A 46 -14.07 1.46 -5.02
CA ALA A 46 -13.62 0.26 -4.32
C ALA A 46 -12.23 0.45 -3.69
N ILE A 47 -11.29 1.08 -4.41
CA ILE A 47 -9.96 1.43 -3.88
C ILE A 47 -10.10 2.40 -2.71
N ALA A 48 -10.90 3.46 -2.85
CA ALA A 48 -11.13 4.43 -1.78
C ALA A 48 -11.73 3.77 -0.52
N THR A 49 -12.67 2.85 -0.70
CA THR A 49 -13.26 2.08 0.41
C THR A 49 -12.22 1.21 1.11
N PHE A 50 -11.39 0.50 0.34
CA PHE A 50 -10.28 -0.28 0.90
C PHE A 50 -9.30 0.61 1.69
N LEU A 51 -8.95 1.78 1.14
CA LEU A 51 -8.07 2.74 1.82
C LEU A 51 -8.68 3.23 3.13
N ALA A 52 -9.97 3.58 3.14
CA ALA A 52 -10.68 4.01 4.34
C ALA A 52 -10.71 2.90 5.42
N MET A 53 -11.03 1.66 5.03
CA MET A 53 -11.03 0.50 5.94
C MET A 53 -9.62 0.20 6.47
N GLY A 54 -8.60 0.29 5.61
CA GLY A 54 -7.20 0.11 5.99
C GLY A 54 -6.74 1.14 7.01
N LEU A 55 -7.05 2.43 6.78
CA LEU A 55 -6.77 3.50 7.75
C LEU A 55 -7.48 3.26 9.09
N GLY A 56 -8.76 2.86 9.05
CA GLY A 56 -9.53 2.54 10.25
C GLY A 56 -9.01 1.34 11.05
N THR A 57 -8.27 0.43 10.43
CA THR A 57 -7.71 -0.78 11.07
C THR A 57 -6.23 -0.66 11.41
N LEU A 58 -5.54 0.36 10.90
CA LEU A 58 -4.08 0.53 10.96
C LEU A 58 -3.49 0.47 12.38
N PHE A 59 -4.23 1.00 13.36
CA PHE A 59 -3.80 1.06 14.76
C PHE A 59 -4.32 -0.12 15.60
N ARG A 60 -5.10 -1.02 15.00
CA ARG A 60 -5.72 -2.19 15.66
C ARG A 60 -4.99 -3.50 15.37
N ILE A 61 -3.94 -3.46 14.56
CA ILE A 61 -3.20 -4.63 14.08
C ILE A 61 -1.74 -4.58 14.51
N GLY A 62 -1.08 -5.75 14.55
CA GLY A 62 0.34 -5.86 14.89
C GLY A 62 1.28 -5.18 13.88
N PRO A 63 2.54 -4.92 14.25
CA PRO A 63 3.49 -4.14 13.45
C PRO A 63 3.77 -4.73 12.06
N THR A 64 3.90 -6.06 11.97
CA THR A 64 4.11 -6.75 10.69
C THR A 64 2.90 -6.57 9.76
N ALA A 65 1.69 -6.77 10.28
CA ALA A 65 0.45 -6.60 9.52
C ALA A 65 0.26 -5.14 9.07
N ARG A 66 0.61 -4.18 9.93
CA ARG A 66 0.57 -2.75 9.61
C ARG A 66 1.48 -2.40 8.45
N ILE A 67 2.71 -2.91 8.44
CA ILE A 67 3.68 -2.65 7.38
C ILE A 67 3.22 -3.28 6.07
N LEU A 68 2.70 -4.50 6.10
CA LEU A 68 2.10 -5.15 4.92
C LEU A 68 0.90 -4.38 4.38
N LEU A 69 0.04 -3.91 5.26
CA LEU A 69 -1.12 -3.10 4.89
C LEU A 69 -0.70 -1.78 4.23
N LEU A 70 0.28 -1.07 4.80
CA LEU A 70 0.84 0.15 4.20
C LEU A 70 1.51 -0.12 2.85
N ALA A 71 2.23 -1.23 2.72
CA ALA A 71 2.89 -1.62 1.49
C ALA A 71 1.89 -1.82 0.34
N LEU A 72 0.66 -2.26 0.64
CA LEU A 72 -0.44 -2.38 -0.32
C LEU A 72 -1.21 -1.07 -0.53
N MET A 73 -1.45 -0.31 0.55
CA MET A 73 -2.22 0.93 0.48
C MET A 73 -1.49 2.04 -0.27
N LEU A 74 -0.16 2.14 -0.16
CA LEU A 74 0.60 3.22 -0.77
C LEU A 74 0.53 3.23 -2.31
N PRO A 75 0.73 2.10 -3.02
CA PRO A 75 0.52 2.05 -4.46
C PRO A 75 -0.93 2.30 -4.85
N LEU A 76 -1.91 1.78 -4.10
CA LEU A 76 -3.32 2.01 -4.37
C LEU A 76 -3.71 3.49 -4.20
N ALA A 77 -3.14 4.16 -3.20
CA ALA A 77 -3.32 5.60 -3.00
C ALA A 77 -2.67 6.40 -4.14
N GLY A 78 -1.46 6.01 -4.59
CA GLY A 78 -0.82 6.64 -5.74
C GLY A 78 -1.64 6.48 -7.03
N PHE A 79 -2.17 5.28 -7.27
CA PHE A 79 -3.03 5.01 -8.42
C PHE A 79 -4.32 5.83 -8.39
N ALA A 80 -4.97 5.95 -7.23
CA ALA A 80 -6.27 6.61 -7.11
C ALA A 80 -6.21 8.15 -7.17
N VAL A 81 -5.03 8.75 -7.00
CA VAL A 81 -4.81 10.20 -6.94
C VAL A 81 -4.05 10.73 -8.17
N ALA A 82 -3.48 9.84 -8.98
CA ALA A 82 -2.83 10.17 -10.26
C ALA A 82 -3.82 10.77 -11.25
#